data_AF-A0A7C0VYN3-F1
#
_entry.id   AF-A0A7C0VYN3-F1
#
_cell.length_a   1.000
_cell.length_b   1.000
_cell.length_c   1.000
_cell.angle_alpha   90.00
_cell.angle_beta   90.00
_cell.angle_gamma   90.00
#
_symmetry.space_group_name_H-M   'P 1'
#
loop_
_entity.id
_entity.type
_entity.pdbx_description
1 polymer ?
#
loop_
_entity_poly.entity_id
_entity_poly.type
_entity_poly.pdbx_seq_one_letter_code
_entity_poly.pdbx_strand_id
1 'polypeptide(L)'
;MHQRPPIYGAAVALCLAFAHPAGAAPSAVLYVGVHGGGGRNLHTVEVLAPILRRGGNLWFADLRGASSSADTQEYNLGFGLRHLVTRRGVLGAYAYYDHRRAYGHFFDQATVGMEWLGRRFDLRANVYLPFSPPRFLGTGTPYLAETGVAINRDYAEALHGFDLEGGLLVPGVSRYVETRAYAGIYRFFGIHNKNVSGWRARVEFWLTRGVYAEVDRRDDNLRGPQTIASLNLYVPLNRHFLRNLADVFNPRPNAVRTLRERMLQPPIRDVDIQTAAYAQAQVIQPLLYVDPAPPGGGIGTLSRPITDLQKAIDAAGPGTWVRVGSGTYAGPLTVPADVTLWGAGISAFGIPAGPAPVIRSPGPADAVTITSPLPEENPLQGADPAVVMGLAATGADANHAGFRITGSGATLIADRTYGNGIGIAVDHTGAGAQSVSIRDTLAYRNTWFGLRARNPAGAGTQSLAVAGSTFTANGLGGVWADNQAGATQIVDLGGGSLGSAGGNRIFGNTVYDLAN
;
A
#
# COMPACT_ATOMS: atom_id res chain seq x y z
N MET A 1 -17.48 -20.45 -2.03
CA MET A 1 -18.33 -20.45 -0.82
C MET A 1 -17.93 -21.61 0.07
N HIS A 2 -17.00 -21.42 1.01
CA HIS A 2 -16.76 -22.42 2.06
C HIS A 2 -17.69 -22.12 3.22
N GLN A 3 -18.68 -22.98 3.43
CA GLN A 3 -19.53 -22.95 4.63
C GLN A 3 -18.62 -23.16 5.85
N ARG A 4 -18.50 -22.11 6.68
CA ARG A 4 -17.71 -22.14 7.91
C ARG A 4 -18.58 -22.71 9.04
N PRO A 5 -18.01 -23.50 9.96
CA PRO A 5 -18.78 -24.04 11.07
C PRO A 5 -19.32 -22.87 11.91
N PRO A 6 -20.60 -22.90 12.30
CA PRO A 6 -21.19 -21.83 13.11
C PRO A 6 -20.42 -21.72 14.43
N ILE A 7 -20.06 -20.49 14.82
CA ILE A 7 -19.41 -20.11 16.09
C ILE A 7 -20.08 -20.80 17.29
N TYR A 8 -21.39 -21.04 17.19
CA TYR A 8 -22.23 -21.75 18.15
C TYR A 8 -21.81 -23.22 18.37
N GLY A 9 -21.33 -23.93 17.35
CA GLY A 9 -20.98 -25.35 17.46
C GLY A 9 -19.73 -25.62 18.30
N ALA A 10 -18.69 -24.80 18.13
CA ALA A 10 -17.44 -24.91 18.91
C ALA A 10 -17.63 -24.48 20.37
N ALA A 11 -18.40 -23.40 20.60
CA ALA A 11 -18.75 -22.95 21.95
C ALA A 11 -19.56 -24.00 22.72
N VAL A 12 -20.54 -24.64 22.07
CA VAL A 12 -21.33 -25.73 22.67
C VAL A 12 -20.49 -26.98 22.94
N ALA A 13 -19.62 -27.39 22.00
CA ALA A 13 -18.74 -28.55 22.19
C ALA A 13 -17.75 -28.35 23.35
N LEU A 14 -17.27 -27.12 23.55
CA LEU A 14 -16.35 -26.79 24.64
C LEU A 14 -17.07 -26.64 26.00
N CYS A 15 -18.29 -26.09 26.02
CA CYS A 15 -19.15 -26.10 27.20
C CYS A 15 -19.39 -27.53 27.73
N LEU A 16 -19.50 -28.51 26.84
CA LEU A 16 -19.64 -29.92 27.19
C LEU A 16 -18.32 -30.53 27.73
N ALA A 17 -17.17 -30.10 27.21
CA ALA A 17 -15.85 -30.55 27.68
C ALA A 17 -15.50 -30.03 29.09
N PHE A 18 -15.90 -28.80 29.44
CA PHE A 18 -15.66 -28.20 30.76
C PHE A 18 -16.77 -28.45 31.79
N ALA A 19 -17.83 -29.17 31.44
CA ALA A 19 -18.92 -29.52 32.36
C ALA A 19 -18.53 -30.58 33.42
N HIS A 20 -17.30 -31.09 33.41
CA HIS A 20 -16.76 -32.01 34.42
C HIS A 20 -15.82 -31.28 35.38
N PRO A 21 -16.30 -30.72 36.50
CA PRO A 21 -15.40 -30.23 37.53
C PRO A 21 -14.68 -31.42 38.19
N ALA A 22 -13.36 -31.48 38.05
CA ALA A 22 -12.53 -32.27 38.94
C ALA A 22 -12.50 -31.57 40.33
N GLY A 23 -13.34 -32.03 41.26
CA GLY A 23 -13.31 -31.57 42.66
C GLY A 23 -13.96 -30.20 42.94
N ALA A 24 -13.71 -29.66 44.13
CA ALA A 24 -14.42 -28.56 44.82
C ALA A 24 -14.43 -27.15 44.15
N ALA A 25 -14.21 -27.06 42.84
CA ALA A 25 -14.29 -25.81 42.08
C ALA A 25 -15.75 -25.40 41.78
N PRO A 26 -16.06 -24.09 41.77
CA PRO A 26 -17.38 -23.60 41.35
C PRO A 26 -17.65 -23.93 39.89
N SER A 27 -18.92 -23.91 39.49
CA SER A 27 -19.33 -24.17 38.10
C SER A 27 -18.82 -23.11 37.13
N ALA A 28 -18.57 -23.52 35.89
CA ALA A 28 -18.28 -22.61 34.79
C ALA A 28 -19.42 -21.61 34.58
N VAL A 29 -19.12 -20.48 33.93
CA VAL A 29 -20.10 -19.44 33.66
C VAL A 29 -20.06 -19.09 32.17
N LEU A 30 -21.25 -19.03 31.57
CA LEU A 30 -21.46 -18.53 30.22
C LEU A 30 -21.87 -17.06 30.26
N TYR A 31 -21.23 -16.28 29.41
CA TYR A 31 -21.51 -14.88 29.14
C TYR A 31 -21.96 -14.74 27.69
N VAL A 32 -23.10 -14.06 27.49
CA VAL A 32 -23.59 -13.72 26.15
C VAL A 32 -23.90 -12.24 26.12
N GLY A 33 -23.31 -11.53 25.17
CA GLY A 33 -23.45 -10.07 25.06
C GLY A 33 -23.92 -9.66 23.67
N VAL A 34 -24.80 -8.67 23.65
CA VAL A 34 -25.18 -7.93 22.44
C VAL A 34 -24.84 -6.47 22.69
N HIS A 35 -24.08 -5.87 21.77
CA HIS A 35 -23.56 -4.51 21.88
C HIS A 35 -23.90 -3.73 20.61
N GLY A 36 -24.42 -2.51 20.76
CA GLY A 36 -24.81 -1.66 19.64
C GLY A 36 -24.48 -0.20 19.88
N GLY A 37 -23.98 0.48 18.84
CA GLY A 37 -23.63 1.90 18.88
C GLY A 37 -22.35 2.21 18.12
N GLY A 38 -22.10 3.50 17.84
CA GLY A 38 -20.90 3.92 17.10
C GLY A 38 -20.78 3.34 15.69
N GLY A 39 -21.90 2.97 15.05
CA GLY A 39 -21.92 2.39 13.70
C GLY A 39 -21.62 0.89 13.64
N ARG A 40 -21.58 0.18 14.77
CA ARG A 40 -21.26 -1.26 14.81
C ARG A 40 -22.23 -2.04 15.70
N ASN A 41 -22.53 -3.27 15.30
CA ASN A 41 -23.21 -4.26 16.13
C ASN A 41 -22.25 -5.42 16.39
N LEU A 42 -22.10 -5.82 17.65
CA LEU A 42 -21.20 -6.87 18.11
C LEU A 42 -21.99 -7.91 18.90
N HIS A 43 -21.70 -9.18 18.63
CA HIS A 43 -22.18 -10.31 19.43
C HIS A 43 -20.98 -11.00 20.06
N THR A 44 -21.05 -11.25 21.37
CA THR A 44 -19.96 -11.87 22.13
C THR A 44 -20.49 -13.09 22.87
N VAL A 45 -19.70 -14.16 22.85
CA VAL A 45 -19.91 -15.36 23.67
C VAL A 45 -18.62 -15.63 24.42
N GLU A 46 -18.71 -15.78 25.73
CA GLU A 46 -17.56 -16.02 26.60
C GLU A 46 -17.87 -17.12 27.61
N VAL A 47 -16.88 -17.96 27.91
CA VAL A 47 -16.98 -19.02 28.91
C VAL A 47 -15.79 -18.92 29.85
N LEU A 48 -16.07 -18.62 31.12
CA LEU A 48 -15.09 -18.65 32.20
C LEU A 48 -15.23 -19.97 32.95
N ALA A 49 -14.18 -20.79 32.92
CA ALA A 49 -14.13 -22.11 33.54
C ALA A 49 -13.18 -22.11 34.76
N PRO A 50 -13.72 -22.22 35.99
CA PRO A 50 -12.92 -22.53 37.18
C PRO A 50 -12.19 -23.87 37.03
N ILE A 51 -10.87 -23.85 37.10
CA ILE A 51 -10.04 -25.06 37.02
C ILE A 51 -9.78 -25.60 38.42
N LEU A 52 -9.32 -24.75 39.33
CA LEU A 52 -8.93 -25.14 40.69
C LEU A 52 -9.27 -24.03 41.68
N ARG A 53 -9.90 -24.41 42.78
CA ARG A 53 -10.13 -23.51 43.92
C ARG A 53 -9.51 -24.09 45.19
N ARG A 54 -8.56 -23.36 45.80
CA ARG A 54 -7.89 -23.77 47.05
C ARG A 54 -7.45 -22.56 47.86
N GLY A 55 -7.74 -22.54 49.17
CA GLY A 55 -7.19 -21.54 50.09
C GLY A 55 -7.49 -20.08 49.72
N GLY A 56 -8.67 -19.80 49.13
CA GLY A 56 -9.03 -18.46 48.65
C GLY A 56 -8.54 -18.14 47.24
N ASN A 57 -7.73 -18.99 46.63
CA ASN A 57 -7.29 -18.88 45.24
C ASN A 57 -8.30 -19.53 44.28
N LEU A 58 -8.45 -18.95 43.11
CA LEU A 58 -9.19 -19.47 41.97
C LEU A 58 -8.31 -19.38 40.72
N TRP A 59 -7.98 -20.52 40.16
CA TRP A 59 -7.39 -20.65 38.83
C TRP A 59 -8.52 -20.84 37.82
N PHE A 60 -8.47 -20.12 36.70
CA PHE A 60 -9.50 -20.19 35.68
C PHE A 60 -8.90 -20.18 34.27
N ALA A 61 -9.61 -20.83 33.34
CA ALA A 61 -9.47 -20.63 31.91
C ALA A 61 -10.64 -19.80 31.42
N ASP A 62 -10.42 -19.09 30.32
CA ASP A 62 -11.41 -18.21 29.71
C ASP A 62 -11.35 -18.35 28.19
N LEU A 63 -12.48 -18.59 27.54
CA LEU A 63 -12.57 -18.59 26.09
C LEU A 63 -13.60 -17.57 25.63
N ARG A 64 -13.24 -16.76 24.63
CA ARG A 64 -14.12 -15.76 24.03
C ARG A 64 -14.20 -15.93 22.52
N GLY A 65 -15.38 -15.68 21.99
CA GLY A 65 -15.64 -15.50 20.57
C GLY A 65 -16.45 -14.24 20.35
N ALA A 66 -16.04 -13.42 19.40
CA ALA A 66 -16.76 -12.22 19.01
C ALA A 66 -16.94 -12.16 17.49
N SER A 67 -18.09 -11.65 17.06
CA SER A 67 -18.39 -11.38 15.66
C SER A 67 -19.06 -10.02 15.53
N SER A 68 -18.71 -9.27 14.49
CA SER A 68 -19.33 -7.97 14.20
C SER A 68 -19.95 -7.92 12.80
N SER A 69 -20.80 -6.92 12.56
CA SER A 69 -21.40 -6.63 11.26
C SER A 69 -20.38 -6.29 10.15
N ALA A 70 -19.10 -6.09 10.47
CA ALA A 70 -18.03 -5.78 9.52
C ALA A 70 -17.19 -7.00 9.09
N ASP A 71 -17.74 -8.22 9.19
CA ASP A 71 -17.06 -9.50 8.89
C ASP A 71 -15.74 -9.73 9.69
N THR A 72 -15.63 -9.08 10.86
CA THR A 72 -14.53 -9.32 11.79
C THR A 72 -14.89 -10.49 12.70
N GLN A 73 -13.98 -11.46 12.78
CA GLN A 73 -14.08 -12.62 13.67
C GLN A 73 -12.89 -12.60 14.61
N GLU A 74 -13.14 -12.85 15.90
CA GLU A 74 -12.12 -12.80 16.93
C GLU A 74 -12.32 -13.92 17.94
N TYR A 75 -11.19 -14.52 18.32
CA TYR A 75 -11.13 -15.60 19.30
C TYR A 75 -10.04 -15.28 20.31
N ASN A 76 -10.34 -15.52 21.57
CA ASN A 76 -9.39 -15.25 22.62
C ASN A 76 -9.36 -16.40 23.63
N LEU A 77 -8.16 -16.86 23.96
CA LEU A 77 -7.92 -17.90 24.95
C LEU A 77 -7.10 -17.33 26.09
N GLY A 78 -7.65 -17.39 27.30
CA GLY A 78 -7.06 -16.81 28.49
C GLY A 78 -6.91 -17.78 29.65
N PHE A 79 -5.95 -17.46 30.51
CA PHE A 79 -5.73 -18.13 31.78
C PHE A 79 -5.47 -17.08 32.86
N GLY A 80 -5.95 -17.33 34.07
CA GLY A 80 -5.75 -16.40 35.17
C GLY A 80 -5.84 -17.01 36.56
N LEU A 81 -5.38 -16.21 37.52
CA LEU A 81 -5.37 -16.50 38.94
C LEU A 81 -6.02 -15.34 39.69
N ARG A 82 -6.93 -15.66 40.61
CA ARG A 82 -7.56 -14.72 41.54
C ARG A 82 -7.36 -15.16 42.97
N HIS A 83 -6.93 -14.24 43.83
CA HIS A 83 -6.82 -14.42 45.27
C HIS A 83 -7.86 -13.58 46.00
N LEU A 84 -8.70 -14.23 46.82
CA LEU A 84 -9.68 -13.56 47.67
C LEU A 84 -9.00 -13.00 48.92
N VAL A 85 -8.82 -11.69 48.97
CA VAL A 85 -8.34 -10.98 50.16
C VAL A 85 -9.51 -10.78 51.12
N THR A 86 -9.53 -11.57 52.19
CA THR A 86 -10.62 -11.65 53.17
C THR A 86 -11.15 -10.26 53.56
N ARG A 87 -12.46 -10.05 53.32
CA ARG A 87 -13.21 -8.80 53.59
C ARG A 87 -12.75 -7.54 52.83
N ARG A 88 -11.68 -7.58 52.02
CA ARG A 88 -11.14 -6.41 51.31
C ARG A 88 -11.48 -6.42 49.81
N GLY A 89 -11.18 -7.50 49.10
CA GLY A 89 -11.33 -7.55 47.65
C GLY A 89 -10.82 -8.84 47.02
N VAL A 90 -10.73 -8.85 45.69
CA VAL A 90 -10.10 -9.92 44.90
C VAL A 90 -8.94 -9.31 44.13
N LEU A 91 -7.75 -9.87 44.27
CA LEU A 91 -6.58 -9.53 43.46
C LEU A 91 -6.44 -10.58 42.36
N GLY A 92 -6.29 -10.15 41.11
CA GLY A 92 -6.19 -11.05 39.97
C GLY A 92 -5.08 -10.67 39.00
N ALA A 93 -4.56 -11.66 38.31
CA ALA A 93 -3.69 -11.52 37.14
C ALA A 93 -4.06 -12.55 36.09
N TYR A 94 -3.89 -12.19 34.82
CA TYR A 94 -4.28 -13.04 33.69
C TYR A 94 -3.43 -12.75 32.45
N ALA A 95 -3.39 -13.73 31.56
CA ALA A 95 -2.81 -13.61 30.24
C ALA A 95 -3.76 -14.18 29.19
N TYR A 96 -3.74 -13.61 27.99
CA TYR A 96 -4.51 -14.05 26.83
C TYR A 96 -3.64 -14.17 25.59
N TYR A 97 -4.01 -15.14 24.76
CA TYR A 97 -3.70 -15.16 23.34
C TYR A 97 -4.96 -14.72 22.58
N ASP A 98 -4.80 -13.70 21.74
CA ASP A 98 -5.86 -13.08 20.96
C ASP A 98 -5.58 -13.33 19.47
N HIS A 99 -6.61 -13.76 18.73
CA HIS A 99 -6.54 -14.07 17.31
C HIS A 99 -7.70 -13.40 16.58
N ARG A 100 -7.39 -12.41 15.74
CA ARG A 100 -8.38 -11.57 15.07
C ARG A 100 -8.20 -11.60 13.56
N ARG A 101 -9.32 -11.69 12.84
CA ARG A 101 -9.38 -11.40 11.41
C ARG A 101 -9.76 -9.94 11.14
N ALA A 102 -8.89 -9.21 10.45
CA ALA A 102 -9.11 -7.83 10.00
C ALA A 102 -8.46 -7.64 8.62
N TYR A 103 -9.06 -6.82 7.75
CA TYR A 103 -8.57 -6.57 6.38
C TYR A 103 -8.32 -7.86 5.56
N GLY A 104 -9.09 -8.93 5.81
CA GLY A 104 -8.89 -10.23 5.17
C GLY A 104 -7.74 -11.08 5.73
N HIS A 105 -6.91 -10.54 6.62
CA HIS A 105 -5.75 -11.21 7.22
C HIS A 105 -5.96 -11.50 8.72
N PHE A 106 -5.11 -12.38 9.26
CA PHE A 106 -5.08 -12.68 10.69
C PHE A 106 -3.95 -11.92 11.39
N PHE A 107 -4.30 -11.43 12.59
CA PHE A 107 -3.41 -10.77 13.53
C PHE A 107 -3.47 -11.51 14.87
N ASP A 108 -2.30 -11.63 15.49
CA ASP A 108 -2.08 -12.35 16.73
C ASP A 108 -1.44 -11.42 17.76
N GLN A 109 -1.92 -11.52 19.00
CA GLN A 109 -1.50 -10.67 20.09
C GLN A 109 -1.51 -11.43 21.42
N ALA A 110 -0.56 -11.09 22.28
CA ALA A 110 -0.59 -11.47 23.69
C ALA A 110 -1.11 -10.30 24.54
N THR A 111 -1.95 -10.59 25.51
CA THR A 111 -2.42 -9.60 26.48
C THR A 111 -2.05 -10.07 27.88
N VAL A 112 -1.54 -9.18 28.72
CA VAL A 112 -1.31 -9.44 30.14
C VAL A 112 -2.02 -8.38 30.96
N GLY A 113 -2.74 -8.79 31.99
CA GLY A 113 -3.52 -7.87 32.80
C GLY A 113 -3.50 -8.19 34.29
N MET A 114 -3.78 -7.17 35.08
CA MET A 114 -3.95 -7.25 36.52
C MET A 114 -5.24 -6.54 36.95
N GLU A 115 -5.86 -7.01 38.01
CA GLU A 115 -7.09 -6.43 38.53
C GLU A 115 -7.18 -6.45 40.06
N TRP A 116 -7.81 -5.42 40.61
CA TRP A 116 -8.29 -5.37 41.98
C TRP A 116 -9.80 -5.15 41.95
N LEU A 117 -10.57 -6.10 42.48
CA LEU A 117 -12.02 -6.05 42.54
C LEU A 117 -12.46 -5.89 44.00
N GLY A 118 -12.62 -4.65 44.45
CA GLY A 118 -12.93 -4.32 45.84
C GLY A 118 -14.43 -4.36 46.16
N ARG A 119 -14.82 -4.03 47.38
CA ARG A 119 -16.25 -3.85 47.69
C ARG A 119 -16.81 -2.57 47.06
N ARG A 120 -15.99 -1.50 47.08
CA ARG A 120 -16.37 -0.16 46.59
C ARG A 120 -15.54 0.31 45.40
N PHE A 121 -14.26 -0.07 45.33
CA PHE A 121 -13.33 0.43 44.32
C PHE A 121 -12.73 -0.72 43.52
N ASP A 122 -12.60 -0.49 42.22
CA ASP A 122 -12.01 -1.43 41.27
C ASP A 122 -10.86 -0.75 40.55
N LEU A 123 -9.82 -1.52 40.23
CA LEU A 123 -8.70 -1.07 39.40
C LEU A 123 -8.34 -2.19 38.43
N ARG A 124 -8.01 -1.83 37.19
CA ARG A 124 -7.56 -2.75 36.15
C ARG A 124 -6.46 -2.10 35.35
N ALA A 125 -5.51 -2.92 34.92
CA ALA A 125 -4.43 -2.52 34.04
C ALA A 125 -4.17 -3.65 33.03
N ASN A 126 -4.01 -3.30 31.77
CA ASN A 126 -3.79 -4.25 30.67
C ASN A 126 -2.64 -3.78 29.78
N VAL A 127 -1.85 -4.72 29.28
CA VAL A 127 -0.80 -4.48 28.28
C VAL A 127 -1.03 -5.42 27.09
N TYR A 128 -0.91 -4.86 25.90
CA TYR A 128 -1.22 -5.47 24.61
C TYR A 128 0.06 -5.56 23.76
N LEU A 129 0.45 -6.79 23.39
CA LEU A 129 1.72 -7.11 22.75
C LEU A 129 1.49 -7.91 21.46
N PRO A 130 1.23 -7.24 20.32
CA PRO A 130 1.13 -7.91 19.04
C PRO A 130 2.46 -8.47 18.57
N PHE A 131 2.43 -9.64 17.92
CA PHE A 131 3.63 -10.29 17.37
C PHE A 131 3.44 -10.76 15.93
N SER A 132 2.32 -10.40 15.30
CA SER A 132 2.15 -10.54 13.86
C SER A 132 2.95 -9.49 13.10
N PRO A 133 3.65 -9.85 12.01
CA PRO A 133 4.27 -8.87 11.13
C PRO A 133 3.20 -8.06 10.38
N PRO A 134 3.55 -6.86 9.86
CA PRO A 134 2.65 -6.10 8.98
C PRO A 134 2.15 -6.94 7.80
N ARG A 135 0.89 -6.77 7.45
CA ARG A 135 0.19 -7.50 6.38
C ARG A 135 0.02 -6.60 5.18
N PHE A 136 0.52 -7.02 4.02
CA PHE A 136 0.36 -6.30 2.76
C PHE A 136 -1.11 -6.32 2.31
N LEU A 137 -1.66 -5.14 2.02
CA LEU A 137 -3.05 -4.93 1.62
C LEU A 137 -3.20 -4.68 0.12
N GLY A 138 -2.18 -4.07 -0.51
CA GLY A 138 -2.24 -3.72 -1.92
C GLY A 138 -1.15 -2.75 -2.36
N THR A 139 -1.08 -2.55 -3.67
CA THR A 139 -0.19 -1.57 -4.30
C THR A 139 -1.06 -0.49 -4.94
N GLY A 140 -0.83 0.76 -4.58
CA GLY A 140 -1.44 1.91 -5.21
C GLY A 140 -0.92 2.16 -6.63
N THR A 141 -1.54 3.11 -7.33
CA THR A 141 -1.09 3.51 -8.66
C THR A 141 0.24 4.27 -8.60
N PRO A 142 1.14 4.10 -9.57
CA PRO A 142 2.36 4.90 -9.62
C PRO A 142 2.06 6.39 -9.74
N TYR A 143 2.92 7.21 -9.14
CA TYR A 143 2.86 8.68 -9.18
C TYR A 143 4.27 9.28 -9.24
N LEU A 144 4.38 10.53 -9.66
CA LEU A 144 5.65 11.26 -9.62
C LEU A 144 5.96 11.69 -8.18
N ALA A 145 7.07 11.18 -7.65
CA ALA A 145 7.63 11.55 -6.35
C ALA A 145 8.88 12.41 -6.52
N GLU A 146 9.38 12.99 -5.43
CA GLU A 146 10.50 13.95 -5.45
C GLU A 146 11.72 13.49 -6.25
N THR A 147 12.06 12.19 -6.21
CA THR A 147 13.29 11.65 -6.84
C THR A 147 13.00 10.53 -7.84
N GLY A 148 11.75 10.32 -8.24
CA GLY A 148 11.41 9.20 -9.10
C GLY A 148 9.93 8.97 -9.33
N VAL A 149 9.61 7.88 -10.01
CA VAL A 149 8.26 7.29 -9.96
C VAL A 149 8.17 6.45 -8.69
N ALA A 150 7.15 6.68 -7.88
CA ALA A 150 6.88 5.91 -6.68
C ALA A 150 5.51 5.23 -6.74
N ILE A 151 5.39 4.14 -6.00
CA ILE A 151 4.12 3.48 -5.68
C ILE A 151 3.93 3.50 -4.16
N ASN A 152 2.69 3.60 -3.72
CA ASN A 152 2.36 3.33 -2.32
C ASN A 152 2.12 1.83 -2.16
N ARG A 153 2.82 1.21 -1.21
CA ARG A 153 2.47 -0.12 -0.72
C ARG A 153 1.70 0.02 0.58
N ASP A 154 0.47 -0.49 0.58
CA ASP A 154 -0.42 -0.41 1.71
C ASP A 154 -0.23 -1.64 2.60
N TYR A 155 -0.13 -1.41 3.90
CA TYR A 155 0.02 -2.45 4.91
C TYR A 155 -0.95 -2.21 6.07
N ALA A 156 -1.26 -3.26 6.82
CA ALA A 156 -1.90 -3.17 8.13
C ALA A 156 -1.01 -3.79 9.20
N GLU A 157 -0.94 -3.14 10.36
CA GLU A 157 -0.24 -3.65 11.53
C GLU A 157 -1.16 -3.66 12.76
N ALA A 158 -0.85 -4.55 13.71
CA ALA A 158 -1.47 -4.54 15.03
C ALA A 158 -0.64 -3.66 15.98
N LEU A 159 -1.32 -2.91 16.84
CA LEU A 159 -0.71 -1.87 17.67
C LEU A 159 -0.41 -2.37 19.08
N HIS A 160 0.80 -2.10 19.55
CA HIS A 160 1.15 -2.32 20.96
C HIS A 160 0.39 -1.32 21.82
N GLY A 161 0.07 -1.65 23.06
CA GLY A 161 -0.62 -0.66 23.90
C GLY A 161 -0.83 -1.06 25.33
N PHE A 162 -1.52 -0.19 26.05
CA PHE A 162 -1.98 -0.46 27.39
C PHE A 162 -3.27 0.30 27.69
N ASP A 163 -4.01 -0.16 28.69
CA ASP A 163 -5.09 0.59 29.31
C ASP A 163 -5.05 0.50 30.83
N LEU A 164 -5.67 1.50 31.45
CA LEU A 164 -5.90 1.59 32.89
C LEU A 164 -7.36 1.98 33.10
N GLU A 165 -8.09 1.25 33.96
CA GLU A 165 -9.48 1.55 34.32
C GLU A 165 -9.64 1.55 35.84
N GLY A 166 -10.25 2.62 36.36
CA GLY A 166 -10.69 2.72 37.75
C GLY A 166 -12.21 2.71 37.85
N GLY A 167 -12.75 2.02 38.83
CA GLY A 167 -14.19 1.87 39.04
C GLY A 167 -14.63 2.16 40.46
N LEU A 168 -15.86 2.63 40.61
CA LEU A 168 -16.50 2.81 41.90
C LEU A 168 -17.95 2.32 41.91
N LEU A 169 -18.36 1.74 43.05
CA LEU A 169 -19.74 1.42 43.35
C LEU A 169 -20.51 2.71 43.64
N VAL A 170 -21.51 3.04 42.83
CA VAL A 170 -22.23 4.31 42.91
C VAL A 170 -23.11 4.34 44.17
N PRO A 171 -22.83 5.22 45.15
CA PRO A 171 -23.61 5.29 46.38
C PRO A 171 -25.07 5.69 46.12
N GLY A 172 -25.98 5.28 47.00
CA GLY A 172 -27.42 5.57 46.86
C GLY A 172 -28.12 4.64 45.87
N VAL A 173 -27.75 4.70 44.59
CA VAL A 173 -28.34 3.88 43.51
C VAL A 173 -28.08 2.39 43.74
N SER A 174 -26.85 2.05 44.15
CA SER A 174 -26.42 0.66 44.44
C SER A 174 -27.19 -0.03 45.58
N ARG A 175 -28.07 0.69 46.28
CA ARG A 175 -28.98 0.09 47.27
C ARG A 175 -30.15 -0.64 46.63
N TYR A 176 -30.52 -0.28 45.40
CA TYR A 176 -31.66 -0.82 44.67
C TYR A 176 -31.22 -1.69 43.49
N VAL A 177 -30.24 -1.21 42.72
CA VAL A 177 -29.67 -1.92 41.58
C VAL A 177 -28.15 -1.70 41.64
N GLU A 178 -27.33 -2.75 41.62
CA GLU A 178 -25.88 -2.55 41.65
C GLU A 178 -25.44 -1.77 40.42
N THR A 179 -24.96 -0.55 40.67
CA THR A 179 -24.46 0.36 39.66
C THR A 179 -22.99 0.64 39.91
N ARG A 180 -22.16 0.39 38.90
CA ARG A 180 -20.74 0.74 38.95
C ARG A 180 -20.42 1.69 37.83
N ALA A 181 -19.70 2.76 38.16
CA ALA A 181 -19.16 3.70 37.20
C ALA A 181 -17.66 3.50 37.08
N TYR A 182 -17.15 3.55 35.86
CA TYR A 182 -15.74 3.36 35.55
C TYR A 182 -15.24 4.52 34.68
N ALA A 183 -13.98 4.88 34.88
CA ALA A 183 -13.25 5.82 34.04
C ALA A 183 -11.86 5.24 33.78
N GLY A 184 -11.35 5.41 32.57
CA GLY A 184 -10.07 4.86 32.17
C GLY A 184 -9.42 5.63 31.03
N ILE A 185 -8.15 5.31 30.82
CA ILE A 185 -7.32 5.84 29.74
C ILE A 185 -6.66 4.67 29.02
N TYR A 186 -6.37 4.86 27.75
CA TYR A 186 -5.65 3.88 26.94
C TYR A 186 -4.71 4.58 25.96
N ARG A 187 -3.63 3.87 25.62
CA ARG A 187 -2.67 4.32 24.62
C ARG A 187 -2.15 3.15 23.82
N PHE A 188 -2.21 3.28 22.49
CA PHE A 188 -1.66 2.33 21.53
C PHE A 188 -0.59 3.01 20.68
N PHE A 189 0.49 2.28 20.40
CA PHE A 189 1.67 2.70 19.70
C PHE A 189 1.74 2.00 18.34
N GLY A 190 1.74 2.79 17.27
CA GLY A 190 2.02 2.32 15.92
C GLY A 190 3.52 2.40 15.65
N ILE A 191 4.05 1.40 14.95
CA ILE A 191 5.45 1.45 14.49
C ILE A 191 5.52 2.34 13.25
N HIS A 192 4.55 2.17 12.33
CA HIS A 192 4.44 2.92 11.10
C HIS A 192 3.22 3.84 11.07
N ASN A 193 2.35 3.73 12.09
CA ASN A 193 1.15 4.54 12.26
C ASN A 193 1.28 5.61 13.35
N LYS A 194 0.34 6.55 13.35
CA LYS A 194 0.17 7.49 14.46
C LYS A 194 -0.27 6.74 15.72
N ASN A 195 0.25 7.20 16.86
CA ASN A 195 -0.19 6.72 18.17
C ASN A 195 -1.66 7.05 18.41
N VAL A 196 -2.39 6.12 19.02
CA VAL A 196 -3.79 6.30 19.42
C VAL A 196 -3.84 6.51 20.92
N SER A 197 -4.47 7.57 21.39
CA SER A 197 -4.65 7.83 22.82
C SER A 197 -6.06 8.31 23.07
N GLY A 198 -6.66 7.81 24.15
CA GLY A 198 -8.05 8.12 24.44
C GLY A 198 -8.43 7.87 25.88
N TRP A 199 -9.66 8.24 26.18
CA TRP A 199 -10.30 7.98 27.46
C TRP A 199 -11.57 7.16 27.26
N ARG A 200 -12.01 6.53 28.35
CA ARG A 200 -13.20 5.69 28.42
C ARG A 200 -13.97 6.00 29.68
N ALA A 201 -15.29 6.10 29.59
CA ALA A 201 -16.19 6.12 30.73
C ALA A 201 -17.29 5.09 30.52
N ARG A 202 -17.66 4.37 31.58
CA ARG A 202 -18.59 3.25 31.48
C ARG A 202 -19.46 3.15 32.71
N VAL A 203 -20.73 2.84 32.52
CA VAL A 203 -21.66 2.58 33.62
C VAL A 203 -22.31 1.22 33.41
N GLU A 204 -22.24 0.37 34.43
CA GLU A 204 -22.75 -1.00 34.45
C GLU A 204 -23.90 -1.09 35.47
N PHE A 205 -25.02 -1.70 35.08
CA PHE A 205 -26.23 -1.86 35.89
C PHE A 205 -26.63 -3.34 35.94
N TRP A 206 -26.62 -3.95 37.12
CA TRP A 206 -27.08 -5.34 37.30
C TRP A 206 -28.57 -5.41 37.62
N LEU A 207 -29.37 -5.54 36.56
CA LEU A 207 -30.83 -5.53 36.61
C LEU A 207 -31.39 -6.73 37.39
N THR A 208 -30.77 -7.90 37.23
CA THR A 208 -31.18 -9.16 37.88
C THR A 208 -29.96 -9.96 38.34
N ARG A 209 -30.14 -11.20 38.81
CA ARG A 209 -29.00 -12.08 39.17
C ARG A 209 -28.03 -12.30 38.01
N GLY A 210 -28.54 -12.44 36.79
CA GLY A 210 -27.76 -12.75 35.61
C GLY A 210 -27.96 -11.82 34.40
N VAL A 211 -28.71 -10.72 34.52
CA VAL A 211 -28.83 -9.72 33.46
C VAL A 211 -28.15 -8.43 33.90
N TYR A 212 -27.28 -7.90 33.05
CA TYR A 212 -26.73 -6.56 33.25
C TYR A 212 -26.67 -5.77 31.96
N ALA A 213 -26.92 -4.47 32.09
CA ALA A 213 -26.80 -3.49 31.03
C ALA A 213 -25.53 -2.67 31.22
N GLU A 214 -24.97 -2.19 30.13
CA GLU A 214 -23.79 -1.35 30.12
C GLU A 214 -23.96 -0.21 29.11
N VAL A 215 -23.49 0.98 29.48
CA VAL A 215 -23.29 2.08 28.54
C VAL A 215 -21.84 2.50 28.62
N ASP A 216 -21.19 2.54 27.47
CA ASP A 216 -19.77 2.80 27.29
C ASP A 216 -19.57 4.00 26.37
N ARG A 217 -18.74 4.95 26.79
CA ARG A 217 -18.38 6.15 26.03
C ARG A 217 -16.86 6.19 25.90
N ARG A 218 -16.37 6.35 24.68
CA ARG A 218 -14.94 6.49 24.38
C ARG A 218 -14.72 7.68 23.47
N ASP A 219 -13.54 8.27 23.58
CA ASP A 219 -13.07 9.26 22.62
C ASP A 219 -11.55 9.10 22.45
N ASP A 220 -11.10 9.10 21.20
CA ASP A 220 -9.70 9.03 20.83
C ASP A 220 -9.39 9.85 19.58
N ASN A 221 -8.11 10.12 19.40
CA ASN A 221 -7.58 10.94 18.32
C ASN A 221 -7.64 10.31 16.91
N LEU A 222 -8.13 9.07 16.77
CA LEU A 222 -8.21 8.37 15.48
C LEU A 222 -9.66 8.18 15.02
N ARG A 223 -10.53 7.68 15.90
CA ARG A 223 -11.93 7.30 15.66
C ARG A 223 -12.91 8.36 16.14
N GLY A 224 -12.46 9.26 17.02
CA GLY A 224 -13.31 10.25 17.66
C GLY A 224 -14.32 9.64 18.63
N PRO A 225 -15.38 10.37 18.97
CA PRO A 225 -16.32 10.00 20.01
C PRO A 225 -17.23 8.82 19.63
N GLN A 226 -17.24 7.75 20.42
CA GLN A 226 -18.11 6.58 20.26
C GLN A 226 -18.91 6.27 21.53
N THR A 227 -20.18 5.88 21.36
CA THR A 227 -21.05 5.43 22.46
C THR A 227 -21.63 4.08 22.10
N ILE A 228 -21.49 3.11 23.00
CA ILE A 228 -22.00 1.74 22.84
C ILE A 228 -22.91 1.44 24.03
N ALA A 229 -24.08 0.87 23.74
CA ALA A 229 -24.96 0.29 24.75
C ALA A 229 -24.97 -1.23 24.59
N SER A 230 -24.97 -1.93 25.71
CA SER A 230 -24.87 -3.39 25.72
C SER A 230 -25.86 -4.01 26.70
N LEU A 231 -26.37 -5.18 26.32
CA LEU A 231 -27.15 -6.05 27.20
C LEU A 231 -26.45 -7.41 27.27
N ASN A 232 -26.22 -7.87 28.49
CA ASN A 232 -25.42 -9.05 28.75
C ASN A 232 -26.14 -10.03 29.68
N LEU A 233 -25.97 -11.31 29.37
CA LEU A 233 -26.46 -12.45 30.14
C LEU A 233 -25.30 -13.19 30.80
N TYR A 234 -25.47 -13.48 32.08
CA TYR A 234 -24.60 -14.27 32.95
C TYR A 234 -25.35 -15.52 33.35
N VAL A 235 -24.86 -16.69 32.94
CA VAL A 235 -25.52 -17.97 33.15
C VAL A 235 -24.57 -18.99 33.79
N PRO A 236 -24.80 -19.39 35.05
CA PRO A 236 -24.01 -20.45 35.70
C PRO A 236 -24.26 -21.82 35.04
N LEU A 237 -23.21 -22.45 34.51
CA LEU A 237 -23.22 -23.76 33.89
C LEU A 237 -23.02 -24.87 34.93
N ASN A 238 -24.07 -25.17 35.70
CA ASN A 238 -24.06 -26.25 36.69
C ASN A 238 -24.99 -27.41 36.29
N ARG A 239 -25.00 -28.51 37.05
CA ARG A 239 -25.84 -29.70 36.80
C ARG A 239 -27.36 -29.40 36.78
N HIS A 240 -27.78 -28.21 37.24
CA HIS A 240 -29.15 -27.74 37.23
C HIS A 240 -29.36 -26.57 36.25
N PHE A 241 -28.49 -26.42 35.25
CA PHE A 241 -28.48 -25.32 34.27
C PHE A 241 -29.88 -24.97 33.73
N LEU A 242 -30.65 -25.96 33.26
CA LEU A 242 -32.00 -25.72 32.71
C LEU A 242 -32.98 -25.14 33.74
N ARG A 243 -32.85 -25.51 35.03
CA ARG A 243 -33.67 -24.95 36.11
C ARG A 243 -33.20 -23.55 36.51
N ASN A 244 -31.89 -23.29 36.42
CA ASN A 244 -31.28 -22.02 36.80
C ASN A 244 -31.39 -20.93 35.72
N LEU A 245 -31.84 -21.26 34.50
CA LEU A 245 -32.15 -20.26 33.48
C LEU A 245 -33.23 -19.27 33.95
N ALA A 246 -34.23 -19.73 34.71
CA ALA A 246 -35.21 -18.84 35.33
C ALA A 246 -34.58 -17.94 36.41
N ASP A 247 -33.60 -18.47 37.16
CA ASP A 247 -32.90 -17.72 38.20
C ASP A 247 -32.05 -16.57 37.65
N VAL A 248 -31.61 -16.63 36.40
CA VAL A 248 -30.92 -15.53 35.70
C VAL A 248 -31.76 -14.25 35.74
N PHE A 249 -33.08 -14.36 35.60
CA PHE A 249 -34.00 -13.23 35.54
C PHE A 249 -34.59 -12.85 36.91
N ASN A 250 -34.33 -13.63 37.96
CA ASN A 250 -34.82 -13.33 39.29
C ASN A 250 -34.14 -12.07 39.88
N PRO A 251 -34.86 -11.27 40.68
CA PRO A 251 -34.28 -10.16 41.42
C PRO A 251 -33.14 -10.63 42.32
N ARG A 252 -32.18 -9.74 42.57
CA ARG A 252 -31.05 -10.07 43.44
C ARG A 252 -31.45 -10.01 44.91
N PRO A 253 -31.10 -11.02 45.73
CA PRO A 253 -31.36 -10.99 47.17
C PRO A 253 -30.62 -9.85 47.87
N ASN A 254 -29.40 -9.56 47.41
CA ASN A 254 -28.61 -8.40 47.80
C ASN A 254 -28.39 -7.55 46.56
N ALA A 255 -28.67 -6.25 46.63
CA ALA A 255 -28.49 -5.36 45.48
C ALA A 255 -27.08 -5.47 44.87
N VAL A 256 -26.05 -5.67 45.71
CA VAL A 256 -24.62 -5.72 45.34
C VAL A 256 -24.03 -7.13 45.42
N ARG A 257 -23.28 -7.52 44.39
CA ARG A 257 -22.48 -8.76 44.33
C ARG A 257 -21.55 -8.91 45.52
N THR A 258 -21.50 -10.13 46.05
CA THR A 258 -20.50 -10.60 46.99
C THR A 258 -19.13 -10.74 46.33
N LEU A 259 -18.04 -10.63 47.10
CA LEU A 259 -16.69 -10.85 46.57
C LEU A 259 -16.51 -12.24 45.92
N ARG A 260 -17.29 -13.25 46.34
CA ARG A 260 -17.27 -14.59 45.74
C ARG A 260 -17.87 -14.60 44.34
N GLU A 261 -18.96 -13.89 44.12
CA GLU A 261 -19.53 -13.70 42.77
C GLU A 261 -18.56 -12.90 41.89
N ARG A 262 -17.83 -11.94 42.48
CA ARG A 262 -16.81 -11.18 41.76
C ARG A 262 -15.63 -12.02 41.28
N MET A 263 -15.28 -13.10 41.98
CA MET A 263 -14.23 -14.01 41.54
C MET A 263 -14.53 -14.73 40.23
N LEU A 264 -15.79 -14.78 39.79
CA LEU A 264 -16.21 -15.45 38.55
C LEU A 264 -16.48 -14.49 37.39
N GLN A 265 -16.24 -13.19 37.57
CA GLN A 265 -16.45 -12.19 36.52
C GLN A 265 -15.40 -12.33 35.40
N PRO A 266 -15.73 -12.13 34.13
CA PRO A 266 -14.79 -11.95 33.05
C PRO A 266 -13.73 -10.91 33.40
N PRO A 267 -12.45 -11.19 33.14
CA PRO A 267 -11.46 -10.15 33.01
C PRO A 267 -11.93 -9.07 32.03
N ILE A 268 -11.95 -7.80 32.46
CA ILE A 268 -12.29 -6.68 31.59
C ILE A 268 -11.01 -6.15 30.95
N ARG A 269 -10.98 -6.21 29.61
CA ARG A 269 -9.92 -5.76 28.72
C ARG A 269 -10.53 -5.36 27.39
N ASP A 270 -9.74 -4.74 26.52
CA ASP A 270 -10.11 -4.65 25.12
C ASP A 270 -10.08 -6.05 24.51
N VAL A 271 -11.21 -6.44 23.92
CA VAL A 271 -11.36 -7.74 23.25
C VAL A 271 -10.82 -7.65 21.84
N ASP A 272 -10.84 -6.45 21.24
CA ASP A 272 -10.44 -6.18 19.87
C ASP A 272 -8.93 -5.93 19.77
N ILE A 273 -8.19 -6.73 18.99
CA ILE A 273 -6.81 -6.37 18.57
C ILE A 273 -6.85 -5.05 17.81
N GLN A 274 -6.25 -3.98 18.33
CA GLN A 274 -6.22 -2.69 17.64
C GLN A 274 -5.31 -2.77 16.40
N THR A 275 -5.88 -2.54 15.22
CA THR A 275 -5.17 -2.57 13.93
C THR A 275 -5.25 -1.24 13.21
N ALA A 276 -4.20 -0.83 12.52
CA ALA A 276 -4.17 0.36 11.69
C ALA A 276 -3.51 0.11 10.33
N ALA A 277 -4.08 0.71 9.28
CA ALA A 277 -3.54 0.66 7.93
C ALA A 277 -2.64 1.88 7.66
N TYR A 278 -1.51 1.66 6.99
CA TYR A 278 -0.57 2.70 6.59
C TYR A 278 -0.07 2.46 5.16
N ALA A 279 0.33 3.55 4.50
CA ALA A 279 0.96 3.52 3.18
C ALA A 279 2.46 3.79 3.31
N GLN A 280 3.27 3.04 2.57
CA GLN A 280 4.70 3.27 2.45
C GLN A 280 5.06 3.56 1.00
N ALA A 281 5.62 4.75 0.75
CA ALA A 281 6.11 5.11 -0.58
C ALA A 281 7.38 4.33 -0.91
N GLN A 282 7.42 3.73 -2.10
CA GLN A 282 8.59 3.06 -2.65
C GLN A 282 8.88 3.62 -4.03
N VAL A 283 10.09 4.15 -4.22
CA VAL A 283 10.58 4.55 -5.55
C VAL A 283 10.89 3.30 -6.37
N ILE A 284 10.29 3.20 -7.54
CA ILE A 284 10.45 2.08 -8.48
C ILE A 284 11.25 2.45 -9.73
N GLN A 285 11.35 3.74 -10.04
CA GLN A 285 12.19 4.25 -11.12
C GLN A 285 12.79 5.59 -10.66
N PRO A 286 14.10 5.67 -10.39
CA PRO A 286 14.77 6.94 -10.14
C PRO A 286 14.64 7.88 -11.33
N LEU A 287 14.35 9.15 -11.06
CA LEU A 287 14.23 10.19 -12.08
C LEU A 287 15.06 11.42 -11.71
N LEU A 288 15.67 12.03 -12.72
CA LEU A 288 16.06 13.44 -12.69
C LEU A 288 15.01 14.27 -13.42
N TYR A 289 14.45 15.26 -12.75
CA TYR A 289 13.44 16.14 -13.32
C TYR A 289 14.07 17.36 -13.99
N VAL A 290 13.59 17.68 -15.19
CA VAL A 290 14.01 18.84 -15.97
C VAL A 290 12.78 19.64 -16.37
N ASP A 291 12.85 20.96 -16.26
CA ASP A 291 11.78 21.89 -16.65
C ASP A 291 12.43 23.20 -17.14
N PRO A 292 12.05 23.76 -18.31
CA PRO A 292 12.72 24.94 -18.85
C PRO A 292 12.30 26.23 -18.13
N ALA A 293 11.28 26.18 -17.26
CA ALA A 293 10.80 27.34 -16.50
C ALA A 293 10.68 27.05 -14.99
N PRO A 294 11.79 27.00 -14.21
CA PRO A 294 11.70 26.80 -12.78
C PRO A 294 11.98 28.08 -11.96
N PRO A 295 11.71 28.05 -10.65
CA PRO A 295 12.51 28.82 -9.69
C PRO A 295 13.98 28.39 -9.81
N GLY A 296 14.92 29.34 -9.98
CA GLY A 296 16.32 29.04 -10.30
C GLY A 296 17.05 28.13 -9.29
N GLY A 297 18.09 27.40 -9.77
CA GLY A 297 19.00 26.61 -8.91
C GLY A 297 18.53 25.19 -8.57
N GLY A 298 17.83 24.52 -9.49
CA GLY A 298 17.31 23.17 -9.30
C GLY A 298 18.37 22.07 -9.14
N ILE A 299 18.00 21.00 -8.43
CA ILE A 299 18.86 19.86 -8.09
C ILE A 299 18.35 18.53 -8.69
N GLY A 300 17.35 18.58 -9.57
CA GLY A 300 16.84 17.41 -10.29
C GLY A 300 15.71 16.69 -9.58
N THR A 301 15.10 17.31 -8.57
CA THR A 301 13.89 16.79 -7.91
C THR A 301 12.62 17.37 -8.53
N LEU A 302 11.47 16.73 -8.30
CA LEU A 302 10.18 17.19 -8.81
C LEU A 302 9.89 18.64 -8.40
N SER A 303 10.17 19.00 -7.14
CA SER A 303 9.96 20.36 -6.61
C SER A 303 11.05 21.37 -7.03
N ARG A 304 12.22 20.89 -7.46
CA ARG A 304 13.38 21.71 -7.85
C ARG A 304 14.06 21.14 -9.10
N PRO A 305 13.37 21.15 -10.25
CA PRO A 305 13.87 20.54 -11.48
C PRO A 305 15.08 21.31 -12.04
N ILE A 306 15.97 20.60 -12.73
CA ILE A 306 17.10 21.21 -13.44
C ILE A 306 16.55 22.03 -14.62
N THR A 307 17.10 23.23 -14.86
CA THR A 307 16.75 24.08 -16.01
C THR A 307 17.36 23.61 -17.33
N ASP A 308 18.60 23.12 -17.24
CA ASP A 308 19.44 22.74 -18.37
C ASP A 308 19.30 21.24 -18.64
N LEU A 309 18.73 20.90 -19.79
CA LEU A 309 18.48 19.51 -20.15
C LEU A 309 19.77 18.73 -20.42
N GLN A 310 20.80 19.36 -21.02
CA GLN A 310 22.06 18.66 -21.24
C GLN A 310 22.74 18.34 -19.91
N LYS A 311 22.73 19.28 -18.96
CA LYS A 311 23.25 19.04 -17.61
C LYS A 311 22.55 17.87 -16.92
N ALA A 312 21.24 17.71 -17.13
CA ALA A 312 20.50 16.58 -16.55
C ALA A 312 20.83 15.25 -17.24
N ILE A 313 21.05 15.26 -18.56
CA ILE A 313 21.55 14.10 -19.33
C ILE A 313 22.91 13.67 -18.80
N ASP A 314 23.84 14.62 -18.65
CA ASP A 314 25.21 14.35 -18.19
C ASP A 314 25.25 13.86 -16.73
N ALA A 315 24.26 14.27 -15.93
CA ALA A 315 24.14 13.87 -14.52
C ALA A 315 23.39 12.55 -14.31
N ALA A 316 22.74 12.00 -15.34
CA ALA A 316 21.98 10.76 -15.22
C ALA A 316 22.93 9.58 -15.01
N GLY A 317 22.95 9.03 -13.79
CA GLY A 317 23.68 7.80 -13.49
C GLY A 317 22.98 6.55 -14.05
N PRO A 318 23.66 5.39 -14.07
CA PRO A 318 23.09 4.14 -14.53
C PRO A 318 21.72 3.85 -13.91
N GLY A 319 20.73 3.51 -14.74
CA GLY A 319 19.36 3.20 -14.30
C GLY A 319 18.51 4.41 -13.90
N THR A 320 19.01 5.65 -13.98
CA THR A 320 18.24 6.87 -13.72
C THR A 320 17.71 7.46 -15.02
N TRP A 321 16.40 7.70 -15.11
CA TRP A 321 15.83 8.32 -16.31
C TRP A 321 15.74 9.83 -16.13
N VAL A 322 15.82 10.56 -17.25
CA VAL A 322 15.62 12.02 -17.25
C VAL A 322 14.18 12.31 -17.67
N ARG A 323 13.38 12.83 -16.74
CA ARG A 323 12.00 13.25 -17.00
C ARG A 323 11.98 14.69 -17.52
N VAL A 324 11.65 14.85 -18.79
CA VAL A 324 11.64 16.15 -19.48
C VAL A 324 10.24 16.77 -19.42
N GLY A 325 10.05 17.76 -18.56
CA GLY A 325 8.82 18.54 -18.41
C GLY A 325 8.45 19.29 -19.68
N SER A 326 7.16 19.59 -19.87
CA SER A 326 6.67 20.30 -21.06
C SER A 326 7.32 21.68 -21.18
N GLY A 327 7.55 22.15 -22.41
CA GLY A 327 8.12 23.45 -22.68
C GLY A 327 9.14 23.40 -23.81
N THR A 328 9.83 24.51 -24.05
CA THR A 328 10.84 24.61 -25.11
C THR A 328 12.23 24.65 -24.49
N TYR A 329 13.11 23.76 -24.94
CA TYR A 329 14.50 23.69 -24.54
C TYR A 329 15.37 24.10 -25.72
N ALA A 330 16.36 24.95 -25.48
CA ALA A 330 17.32 25.37 -26.49
C ALA A 330 18.55 24.48 -26.48
N GLY A 331 19.14 24.28 -27.65
CA GLY A 331 20.47 23.70 -27.82
C GLY A 331 20.47 22.39 -28.59
N PRO A 332 21.60 22.05 -29.24
CA PRO A 332 21.85 20.66 -29.61
C PRO A 332 22.02 19.85 -28.32
N LEU A 333 21.37 18.69 -28.24
CA LEU A 333 21.53 17.73 -27.14
C LEU A 333 22.36 16.54 -27.60
N THR A 334 23.19 16.00 -26.71
CA THR A 334 23.88 14.72 -26.91
C THR A 334 23.39 13.72 -25.88
N VAL A 335 22.81 12.61 -26.35
CA VAL A 335 22.29 11.53 -25.51
C VAL A 335 23.20 10.31 -25.67
N PRO A 336 23.96 9.93 -24.64
CA PRO A 336 24.79 8.74 -24.69
C PRO A 336 23.95 7.46 -24.54
N ALA A 337 24.60 6.31 -24.73
CA ALA A 337 24.07 5.02 -24.29
C ALA A 337 23.72 5.03 -22.79
N ASP A 338 22.91 4.08 -22.32
CA ASP A 338 22.42 3.98 -20.93
C ASP A 338 21.53 5.13 -20.43
N VAL A 339 21.26 6.15 -21.25
CA VAL A 339 20.36 7.26 -20.89
C VAL A 339 18.98 7.07 -21.51
N THR A 340 17.96 7.15 -20.65
CA THR A 340 16.56 7.22 -21.08
C THR A 340 16.00 8.62 -20.84
N LEU A 341 15.58 9.29 -21.92
CA LEU A 341 14.82 10.53 -21.88
C LEU A 341 13.32 10.23 -21.94
N TRP A 342 12.61 10.57 -20.87
CA TRP A 342 11.15 10.48 -20.80
C TRP A 342 10.50 11.86 -20.92
N GLY A 343 10.09 12.18 -22.14
CA GLY A 343 9.31 13.36 -22.48
C GLY A 343 7.90 13.33 -21.91
N ALA A 344 7.39 14.51 -21.54
CA ALA A 344 6.01 14.63 -21.09
C ALA A 344 4.97 14.26 -22.16
N GLY A 345 5.37 14.15 -23.43
CA GLY A 345 4.49 13.81 -24.55
C GLY A 345 4.03 12.36 -24.61
N ILE A 346 4.55 11.47 -23.75
CA ILE A 346 4.19 10.05 -23.71
C ILE A 346 3.86 9.60 -22.29
N SER A 347 2.87 8.71 -22.17
CA SER A 347 2.56 8.06 -20.89
C SER A 347 3.54 6.93 -20.60
N ALA A 348 4.04 6.87 -19.37
CA ALA A 348 4.84 5.75 -18.87
C ALA A 348 4.50 5.50 -17.40
N PHE A 349 4.62 4.25 -16.94
CA PHE A 349 4.26 3.84 -15.58
C PHE A 349 2.82 4.18 -15.15
N GLY A 350 1.89 4.33 -16.10
CA GLY A 350 0.52 4.78 -15.80
C GLY A 350 0.39 6.28 -15.54
N ILE A 351 1.47 7.06 -15.65
CA ILE A 351 1.44 8.52 -15.63
C ILE A 351 0.94 9.01 -16.99
N PRO A 352 -0.14 9.82 -17.05
CA PRO A 352 -0.68 10.32 -18.32
C PRO A 352 0.31 11.22 -19.08
N ALA A 353 0.21 11.20 -20.41
CA ALA A 353 0.92 12.14 -21.26
C ALA A 353 0.36 13.56 -21.08
N GLY A 354 1.26 14.55 -21.05
CA GLY A 354 0.97 15.96 -21.23
C GLY A 354 1.44 16.46 -22.60
N PRO A 355 1.59 17.80 -22.78
CA PRO A 355 2.20 18.36 -23.99
C PRO A 355 3.65 17.90 -24.17
N ALA A 356 4.01 17.50 -25.39
CA ALA A 356 5.37 17.09 -25.69
C ALA A 356 6.36 18.26 -25.49
N PRO A 357 7.47 18.06 -24.76
CA PRO A 357 8.56 19.03 -24.74
C PRO A 357 9.18 19.18 -26.13
N VAL A 358 9.58 20.40 -26.45
CA VAL A 358 10.15 20.77 -27.75
C VAL A 358 11.63 21.10 -27.57
N ILE A 359 12.50 20.31 -28.18
CA ILE A 359 13.92 20.61 -28.34
C ILE A 359 14.07 21.45 -29.60
N ARG A 360 14.53 22.69 -29.43
CA ARG A 360 14.74 23.63 -30.51
C ARG A 360 16.23 23.82 -30.74
N SER A 361 16.71 23.35 -31.89
CA SER A 361 18.08 23.63 -32.32
C SER A 361 18.26 25.14 -32.56
N PRO A 362 19.39 25.74 -32.12
CA PRO A 362 19.65 27.17 -32.29
C PRO A 362 20.18 27.56 -33.69
N GLY A 363 20.27 26.64 -34.65
CA GLY A 363 20.76 26.94 -36.00
C GLY A 363 21.39 25.74 -36.72
N PRO A 364 22.63 25.86 -37.23
CA PRO A 364 23.29 24.83 -38.04
C PRO A 364 23.83 23.69 -37.17
N ALA A 365 22.94 23.03 -36.44
CA ALA A 365 23.22 21.87 -35.61
C ALA A 365 21.99 20.97 -35.54
N ASP A 366 22.20 19.68 -35.29
CA ASP A 366 21.11 18.76 -34.99
C ASP A 366 20.47 19.11 -33.64
N ALA A 367 19.15 18.95 -33.52
CA ALA A 367 18.49 19.23 -32.25
C ALA A 367 18.86 18.18 -31.19
N VAL A 368 18.88 16.90 -31.55
CA VAL A 368 19.29 15.79 -30.67
C VAL A 368 20.21 14.84 -31.43
N THR A 369 21.36 14.53 -30.84
CA THR A 369 22.31 13.54 -31.33
C THR A 369 22.39 12.38 -30.35
N ILE A 370 22.13 11.16 -30.81
CA ILE A 370 22.26 9.93 -30.03
C ILE A 370 23.58 9.26 -30.41
N THR A 371 24.51 9.23 -29.46
CA THR A 371 25.84 8.65 -29.63
C THR A 371 25.98 7.42 -28.75
N SER A 372 25.92 6.24 -29.37
CA SER A 372 26.18 4.97 -28.72
C SER A 372 27.36 4.27 -29.39
N PRO A 373 28.19 3.50 -28.68
CA PRO A 373 29.25 2.73 -29.32
C PRO A 373 28.71 1.77 -30.40
N LEU A 374 29.46 1.58 -31.48
CA LEU A 374 29.22 0.49 -32.43
C LEU A 374 29.92 -0.77 -31.88
N PRO A 375 29.22 -1.86 -31.55
CA PRO A 375 29.85 -3.07 -31.05
C PRO A 375 30.76 -3.68 -32.12
N GLU A 376 32.02 -3.95 -31.79
CA GLU A 376 32.99 -4.47 -32.77
C GLU A 376 32.75 -5.94 -33.11
N GLU A 377 32.33 -6.82 -32.19
CA GLU A 377 31.98 -8.22 -32.52
C GLU A 377 30.91 -8.89 -31.62
N ASN A 378 30.25 -8.16 -30.71
CA ASN A 378 29.22 -8.77 -29.85
C ASN A 378 28.19 -7.72 -29.36
N PRO A 379 26.93 -7.74 -29.82
CA PRO A 379 25.95 -6.68 -29.55
C PRO A 379 25.39 -6.63 -28.11
N LEU A 380 25.95 -7.40 -27.18
CA LEU A 380 25.42 -7.54 -25.80
C LEU A 380 26.46 -7.35 -24.68
N GLN A 381 27.63 -6.75 -24.95
CA GLN A 381 28.55 -6.39 -23.86
C GLN A 381 28.58 -4.88 -23.60
N GLY A 382 27.77 -4.44 -22.64
CA GLY A 382 28.18 -3.40 -21.70
C GLY A 382 27.19 -2.27 -21.41
N ALA A 383 26.44 -1.81 -22.41
CA ALA A 383 25.57 -0.65 -22.28
C ALA A 383 24.15 -0.95 -22.78
N ASP A 384 23.15 -0.57 -21.98
CA ASP A 384 21.75 -0.52 -22.35
C ASP A 384 21.54 0.52 -23.48
N PRO A 385 20.50 0.31 -24.32
CA PRO A 385 20.20 1.21 -25.42
C PRO A 385 19.89 2.62 -24.94
N ALA A 386 20.31 3.64 -25.71
CA ALA A 386 19.81 4.99 -25.52
C ALA A 386 18.33 5.02 -25.93
N VAL A 387 17.45 5.49 -25.04
CA VAL A 387 16.02 5.58 -25.30
C VAL A 387 15.56 7.02 -25.22
N VAL A 388 14.95 7.51 -26.28
CA VAL A 388 14.26 8.80 -26.29
C VAL A 388 12.79 8.55 -26.55
N MET A 389 11.93 9.16 -25.74
CA MET A 389 10.49 8.98 -25.91
C MET A 389 9.68 10.24 -25.61
N GLY A 390 8.68 10.50 -26.43
CA GLY A 390 7.69 11.55 -26.24
C GLY A 390 8.25 12.98 -26.32
N LEU A 391 9.35 13.21 -27.05
CA LEU A 391 9.91 14.53 -27.33
C LEU A 391 9.48 15.05 -28.72
N ALA A 392 9.62 16.35 -28.94
CA ALA A 392 9.55 16.95 -30.26
C ALA A 392 10.87 17.67 -30.59
N ALA A 393 11.37 17.57 -31.82
CA ALA A 393 12.60 18.20 -32.27
C ALA A 393 12.37 19.12 -33.48
N THR A 394 12.84 20.36 -33.42
CA THR A 394 12.61 21.38 -34.46
C THR A 394 13.75 22.41 -34.55
N GLY A 395 13.72 23.24 -35.61
CA GLY A 395 14.56 24.41 -35.76
C GLY A 395 15.97 24.14 -36.27
N ALA A 396 16.28 22.88 -36.62
CA ALA A 396 17.50 22.55 -37.34
C ALA A 396 17.42 23.12 -38.77
N ASP A 397 18.54 23.59 -39.32
CA ASP A 397 18.55 24.09 -40.70
C ASP A 397 18.35 22.96 -41.73
N ALA A 398 18.34 23.32 -43.03
CA ALA A 398 18.11 22.37 -44.12
C ALA A 398 19.11 21.19 -44.19
N ASN A 399 20.29 21.31 -43.57
CA ASN A 399 21.33 20.28 -43.58
C ASN A 399 21.37 19.44 -42.29
N HIS A 400 20.59 19.82 -41.28
CA HIS A 400 20.62 19.21 -39.95
C HIS A 400 19.32 18.50 -39.63
N ALA A 401 19.41 17.55 -38.70
CA ALA A 401 18.35 16.66 -38.31
C ALA A 401 17.64 17.11 -37.03
N GLY A 402 16.36 16.76 -36.89
CA GLY A 402 15.70 16.78 -35.59
C GLY A 402 16.35 15.77 -34.64
N PHE A 403 16.46 14.52 -35.08
CA PHE A 403 17.23 13.47 -34.40
C PHE A 403 18.31 12.93 -35.33
N ARG A 404 19.58 12.96 -34.90
CA ARG A 404 20.69 12.25 -35.54
C ARG A 404 21.11 11.06 -34.68
N ILE A 405 21.24 9.89 -35.28
CA ILE A 405 21.67 8.65 -34.63
C ILE A 405 22.90 8.14 -35.38
N THR A 406 24.05 8.12 -34.69
CA THR A 406 25.33 7.66 -35.26
C THR A 406 25.81 6.34 -34.68
N GLY A 407 25.25 5.96 -33.53
CA GLY A 407 25.57 4.74 -32.78
C GLY A 407 24.58 3.59 -32.95
N SER A 408 24.83 2.48 -32.25
CA SER A 408 23.98 1.28 -32.21
C SER A 408 23.12 1.23 -30.94
N GLY A 409 22.04 0.44 -30.94
CA GLY A 409 21.15 0.31 -29.79
C GLY A 409 20.39 1.61 -29.46
N ALA A 410 19.97 2.39 -30.45
CA ALA A 410 19.15 3.58 -30.21
C ALA A 410 17.64 3.26 -30.39
N THR A 411 16.79 3.78 -29.50
CA THR A 411 15.34 3.65 -29.60
C THR A 411 14.65 5.01 -29.53
N LEU A 412 13.79 5.29 -30.50
CA LEU A 412 12.85 6.43 -30.50
C LEU A 412 11.41 5.92 -30.34
N ILE A 413 10.62 6.57 -29.48
CA ILE A 413 9.23 6.16 -29.18
C ILE A 413 8.32 7.38 -29.06
N ALA A 414 7.29 7.45 -29.90
CA ALA A 414 6.29 8.53 -29.89
C ALA A 414 6.88 9.95 -30.01
N ASP A 415 8.09 10.06 -30.57
CA ASP A 415 8.74 11.34 -30.83
C ASP A 415 8.16 12.06 -32.03
N ARG A 416 8.46 13.35 -32.15
CA ARG A 416 7.99 14.21 -33.25
C ARG A 416 9.12 15.01 -33.85
N THR A 417 9.12 15.19 -35.16
CA THR A 417 10.07 16.06 -35.85
C THR A 417 9.35 16.95 -36.86
N TYR A 418 9.70 18.23 -36.89
CA TYR A 418 9.16 19.18 -37.86
C TYR A 418 10.04 20.40 -38.09
N GLY A 419 10.01 20.94 -39.31
CA GLY A 419 10.73 22.15 -39.66
C GLY A 419 12.26 21.99 -39.59
N ASN A 420 12.76 20.77 -39.77
CA ASN A 420 14.18 20.46 -39.86
C ASN A 420 14.56 20.15 -41.32
N GLY A 421 15.86 20.09 -41.64
CA GLY A 421 16.34 19.51 -42.88
C GLY A 421 15.89 18.07 -43.04
N ILE A 422 16.24 17.24 -42.05
CA ILE A 422 15.83 15.84 -41.96
C ILE A 422 15.08 15.64 -40.64
N GLY A 423 13.97 14.91 -40.65
CA GLY A 423 13.30 14.55 -39.40
C GLY A 423 14.22 13.70 -38.52
N ILE A 424 14.53 12.50 -39.01
CA ILE A 424 15.39 11.52 -38.35
C ILE A 424 16.49 11.09 -39.31
N ALA A 425 17.75 11.27 -38.93
CA ALA A 425 18.92 10.81 -39.68
C ALA A 425 19.59 9.67 -38.92
N VAL A 426 19.59 8.47 -39.50
CA VAL A 426 20.34 7.30 -39.03
C VAL A 426 21.57 7.15 -39.92
N ASP A 427 22.71 7.63 -39.46
CA ASP A 427 23.95 7.70 -40.22
C ASP A 427 24.95 6.67 -39.65
N HIS A 428 25.29 5.62 -40.40
CA HIS A 428 26.27 4.63 -39.97
C HIS A 428 27.70 5.20 -40.09
N THR A 429 28.53 5.03 -39.05
CA THR A 429 29.84 5.73 -38.96
C THR A 429 31.07 4.83 -38.88
N GLY A 430 30.93 3.52 -38.69
CA GLY A 430 32.07 2.61 -38.53
C GLY A 430 31.88 1.21 -39.10
N ALA A 431 32.75 0.27 -38.73
CA ALA A 431 32.73 -1.12 -39.20
C ALA A 431 31.83 -2.06 -38.38
N GLY A 432 31.53 -1.71 -37.13
CA GLY A 432 30.63 -2.49 -36.25
C GLY A 432 29.16 -2.43 -36.69
N ALA A 433 28.30 -3.28 -36.14
CA ALA A 433 26.88 -3.33 -36.52
C ALA A 433 26.05 -2.21 -35.86
N GLN A 434 25.21 -1.54 -36.64
CA GLN A 434 24.28 -0.53 -36.15
C GLN A 434 22.85 -1.06 -36.09
N SER A 435 22.23 -1.04 -34.92
CA SER A 435 20.81 -1.36 -34.73
C SER A 435 20.03 -0.16 -34.19
N VAL A 436 18.87 0.14 -34.79
CA VAL A 436 18.00 1.25 -34.38
C VAL A 436 16.54 0.82 -34.42
N SER A 437 15.75 1.25 -33.44
CA SER A 437 14.31 1.04 -33.38
C SER A 437 13.57 2.39 -33.36
N ILE A 438 12.57 2.56 -34.23
CA ILE A 438 11.72 3.75 -34.28
C ILE A 438 10.27 3.31 -34.19
N ARG A 439 9.52 3.83 -33.21
CA ARG A 439 8.15 3.42 -32.94
C ARG A 439 7.23 4.59 -32.71
N ASP A 440 6.06 4.55 -33.33
CA ASP A 440 4.99 5.53 -33.14
C ASP A 440 5.42 7.00 -33.35
N THR A 441 6.51 7.20 -34.09
CA THR A 441 7.14 8.50 -34.31
C THR A 441 6.47 9.22 -35.48
N LEU A 442 6.33 10.54 -35.37
CA LEU A 442 5.78 11.41 -36.43
C LEU A 442 6.87 12.34 -36.97
N ALA A 443 7.22 12.21 -38.25
CA ALA A 443 8.11 13.15 -38.93
C ALA A 443 7.37 13.84 -40.07
N TYR A 444 7.22 15.16 -39.96
CA TYR A 444 6.41 15.93 -40.89
C TYR A 444 6.94 17.33 -41.16
N ARG A 445 6.73 17.85 -42.36
CA ARG A 445 7.16 19.21 -42.74
C ARG A 445 8.66 19.43 -42.55
N ASN A 446 9.47 18.42 -42.82
CA ASN A 446 10.92 18.58 -42.95
C ASN A 446 11.27 18.94 -44.40
N THR A 447 12.37 19.67 -44.61
CA THR A 447 12.78 20.17 -45.94
C THR A 447 13.12 19.02 -46.89
N TRP A 448 13.74 17.95 -46.38
CA TRP A 448 14.17 16.80 -47.16
C TRP A 448 13.37 15.56 -46.80
N PHE A 449 13.86 14.77 -45.83
CA PHE A 449 13.30 13.45 -45.53
C PHE A 449 12.64 13.43 -44.17
N GLY A 450 11.56 12.65 -44.02
CA GLY A 450 11.04 12.30 -42.70
C GLY A 450 12.02 11.40 -41.94
N LEU A 451 12.49 10.35 -42.60
CA LEU A 451 13.55 9.45 -42.13
C LEU A 451 14.57 9.23 -43.25
N ARG A 452 15.85 9.40 -42.93
CA ARG A 452 16.98 9.00 -43.77
C ARG A 452 17.80 7.94 -43.04
N ALA A 453 18.03 6.80 -43.68
CA ALA A 453 18.97 5.78 -43.23
C ALA A 453 20.13 5.68 -44.22
N ARG A 454 21.33 6.07 -43.82
CA ARG A 454 22.53 6.07 -44.66
C ARG A 454 23.56 5.08 -44.16
N ASN A 455 23.99 4.19 -45.05
CA ASN A 455 25.04 3.22 -44.81
C ASN A 455 26.18 3.42 -45.83
N PRO A 456 27.28 4.10 -45.45
CA PRO A 456 28.35 4.46 -46.38
C PRO A 456 29.22 3.25 -46.77
N ALA A 457 30.03 3.43 -47.82
CA ALA A 457 30.86 2.35 -48.33
C ALA A 457 31.86 1.87 -47.26
N GLY A 458 31.96 0.55 -47.09
CA GLY A 458 32.84 -0.07 -46.08
C GLY A 458 32.31 -0.04 -44.65
N ALA A 459 31.09 0.44 -44.41
CA ALA A 459 30.42 0.34 -43.12
C ALA A 459 29.90 -1.07 -42.85
N GLY A 460 29.67 -1.35 -41.56
CA GLY A 460 29.08 -2.59 -41.08
C GLY A 460 27.61 -2.79 -41.51
N THR A 461 26.96 -3.77 -40.88
CA THR A 461 25.53 -4.01 -41.10
C THR A 461 24.69 -2.94 -40.39
N GLN A 462 23.86 -2.22 -41.14
CA GLN A 462 22.85 -1.31 -40.60
C GLN A 462 21.48 -2.00 -40.56
N SER A 463 20.86 -2.06 -39.39
CA SER A 463 19.54 -2.66 -39.16
C SER A 463 18.61 -1.63 -38.50
N LEU A 464 17.53 -1.28 -39.19
CA LEU A 464 16.56 -0.30 -38.74
C LEU A 464 15.16 -0.92 -38.72
N ALA A 465 14.55 -1.04 -37.55
CA ALA A 465 13.17 -1.50 -37.39
C ALA A 465 12.24 -0.32 -37.12
N VAL A 466 11.26 -0.11 -38.01
CA VAL A 466 10.30 1.01 -37.92
C VAL A 466 8.88 0.49 -37.83
N ALA A 467 8.13 0.88 -36.79
CA ALA A 467 6.75 0.46 -36.58
C ALA A 467 5.84 1.63 -36.16
N GLY A 468 4.56 1.57 -36.51
CA GLY A 468 3.53 2.54 -36.11
C GLY A 468 3.78 4.00 -36.52
N SER A 469 4.83 4.26 -37.29
CA SER A 469 5.38 5.60 -37.49
C SER A 469 4.78 6.28 -38.72
N THR A 470 4.72 7.60 -38.70
CA THR A 470 4.11 8.40 -39.77
C THR A 470 5.13 9.38 -40.35
N PHE A 471 5.34 9.32 -41.67
CA PHE A 471 6.25 10.16 -42.43
C PHE A 471 5.47 10.87 -43.55
N THR A 472 5.17 12.16 -43.35
CA THR A 472 4.24 12.87 -44.23
C THR A 472 4.59 14.33 -44.46
N ALA A 473 4.22 14.90 -45.61
CA ALA A 473 4.43 16.31 -45.93
C ALA A 473 5.90 16.76 -45.84
N ASN A 474 6.86 15.88 -46.15
CA ASN A 474 8.28 16.23 -46.24
C ASN A 474 8.64 16.64 -47.69
N GLY A 475 9.58 17.57 -47.82
CA GLY A 475 9.87 18.27 -49.09
C GLY A 475 10.65 17.47 -50.14
N LEU A 476 11.32 16.38 -49.76
CA LEU A 476 11.82 15.37 -50.70
C LEU A 476 11.07 14.05 -50.51
N GLY A 477 11.19 13.40 -49.34
CA GLY A 477 10.52 12.12 -49.16
C GLY A 477 10.19 11.67 -47.76
N GLY A 478 9.36 10.63 -47.66
CA GLY A 478 8.96 10.05 -46.38
C GLY A 478 10.12 9.29 -45.74
N VAL A 479 10.52 8.20 -46.38
CA VAL A 479 11.65 7.35 -45.97
C VAL A 479 12.64 7.22 -47.12
N TRP A 480 13.92 7.48 -46.85
CA TRP A 480 15.02 7.27 -47.80
C TRP A 480 16.09 6.36 -47.19
N ALA A 481 16.35 5.25 -47.86
CA ALA A 481 17.46 4.35 -47.57
C ALA A 481 18.60 4.63 -48.58
N ASP A 482 19.84 4.76 -48.12
CA ASP A 482 21.03 4.95 -48.97
C ASP A 482 22.09 3.93 -48.55
N ASN A 483 22.17 2.81 -49.28
CA ASN A 483 23.19 1.78 -49.06
C ASN A 483 24.28 1.85 -50.13
N GLN A 484 25.49 2.21 -49.71
CA GLN A 484 26.63 2.33 -50.61
C GLN A 484 27.36 0.99 -50.80
N ALA A 485 28.20 0.91 -51.82
CA ALA A 485 28.86 -0.33 -52.23
C ALA A 485 29.65 -0.98 -51.09
N GLY A 486 29.46 -2.29 -50.90
CA GLY A 486 30.17 -3.09 -49.90
C GLY A 486 29.56 -3.07 -48.49
N ALA A 487 28.42 -2.42 -48.27
CA ALA A 487 27.71 -2.41 -46.99
C ALA A 487 26.38 -3.19 -47.05
N THR A 488 25.87 -3.64 -45.89
CA THR A 488 24.56 -4.32 -45.77
C THR A 488 23.59 -3.46 -44.97
N GLN A 489 22.44 -3.13 -45.56
CA GLN A 489 21.40 -2.35 -44.91
C GLN A 489 20.06 -3.10 -44.93
N ILE A 490 19.41 -3.14 -43.77
CA ILE A 490 18.06 -3.67 -43.58
C ILE A 490 17.20 -2.58 -42.98
N VAL A 491 16.18 -2.12 -43.72
CA VAL A 491 15.14 -1.22 -43.22
C VAL A 491 13.83 -1.98 -43.18
N ASP A 492 13.45 -2.48 -42.01
CA ASP A 492 12.24 -3.26 -41.79
C ASP A 492 11.06 -2.35 -41.42
N LEU A 493 10.17 -2.14 -42.38
CA LEU A 493 8.94 -1.36 -42.24
C LEU A 493 7.71 -2.25 -41.91
N GLY A 494 7.90 -3.54 -41.62
CA GLY A 494 6.86 -4.48 -41.21
C GLY A 494 7.04 -5.88 -41.80
N GLY A 495 6.89 -6.91 -40.94
CA GLY A 495 6.90 -8.33 -41.37
C GLY A 495 8.25 -8.86 -41.86
N GLY A 496 9.33 -8.08 -41.69
CA GLY A 496 10.69 -8.44 -42.09
C GLY A 496 11.48 -9.19 -41.01
N SER A 497 12.78 -9.37 -41.28
CA SER A 497 13.70 -10.16 -40.45
C SER A 497 14.03 -9.53 -39.09
N LEU A 498 13.71 -8.25 -38.90
CA LEU A 498 13.90 -7.54 -37.62
C LEU A 498 12.65 -7.59 -36.74
N GLY A 499 11.57 -8.21 -37.21
CA GLY A 499 10.34 -8.40 -36.44
C GLY A 499 9.52 -7.10 -36.27
N SER A 500 9.67 -6.12 -37.17
CA SER A 500 8.84 -4.93 -37.11
C SER A 500 7.35 -5.29 -37.24
N ALA A 501 6.52 -4.73 -36.35
CA ALA A 501 5.06 -4.90 -36.39
C ALA A 501 4.40 -4.18 -37.57
N GLY A 502 5.13 -3.32 -38.30
CA GLY A 502 4.60 -2.52 -39.40
C GLY A 502 3.63 -1.44 -38.94
N GLY A 503 2.55 -1.21 -39.71
CA GLY A 503 1.55 -0.17 -39.40
C GLY A 503 2.03 1.26 -39.67
N ASN A 504 3.09 1.42 -40.47
CA ASN A 504 3.64 2.71 -40.85
C ASN A 504 2.76 3.43 -41.87
N ARG A 505 2.71 4.76 -41.81
CA ARG A 505 1.98 5.61 -42.75
C ARG A 505 2.96 6.55 -43.45
N ILE A 506 3.17 6.34 -44.74
CA ILE A 506 4.14 7.08 -45.54
C ILE A 506 3.39 7.66 -46.73
N PHE A 507 3.05 8.96 -46.67
CA PHE A 507 2.17 9.57 -47.67
C PHE A 507 2.32 11.09 -47.73
N GLY A 508 1.97 11.67 -48.88
CA GLY A 508 1.86 13.12 -49.05
C GLY A 508 3.21 13.84 -48.99
N ASN A 509 4.30 13.14 -49.29
CA ASN A 509 5.62 13.74 -49.46
C ASN A 509 5.78 14.28 -50.89
N THR A 510 6.65 15.27 -51.10
CA THR A 510 6.68 16.02 -52.36
C THR A 510 7.23 15.22 -53.55
N VAL A 511 8.27 14.41 -53.36
CA VAL A 511 8.92 13.68 -54.45
C VAL A 511 8.71 12.18 -54.32
N TYR A 512 9.04 11.59 -53.16
CA TYR A 512 8.95 10.15 -52.93
C TYR A 512 8.33 9.84 -51.57
N ASP A 513 7.39 8.91 -51.49
CA ASP A 513 6.99 8.39 -50.17
C ASP A 513 8.09 7.46 -49.62
N LEU A 514 8.59 6.55 -50.45
CA LEU A 514 9.69 5.64 -50.12
C LEU A 514 10.72 5.62 -51.26
N ALA A 515 12.01 5.72 -50.94
CA ALA A 515 13.12 5.60 -51.88
C ALA A 515 14.28 4.78 -51.28
N ASN A 516 15.01 4.07 -52.15
CA ASN A 516 16.25 3.35 -51.85
C ASN A 516 17.25 3.62 -52.97
#